data_AF-A0A9X1B3Y3-F1
#
_entry.id   AF-A0A9X1B3Y3-F1
#
_cell.length_a   1.000
_cell.length_b   1.000
_cell.length_c   1.000
_cell.angle_alpha   90.00
_cell.angle_beta   90.00
_cell.angle_gamma   90.00
#
_symmetry.space_group_name_H-M   'P 1'
#
loop_
_entity.id
_entity.type
_entity.pdbx_description
1 polymer ?
#
loop_
_entity_poly.entity_id
_entity_poly.type
_entity_poly.pdbx_seq_one_letter_code
_entity_poly.pdbx_strand_id
1 'polypeptide(L)'
;MTMKTELLELEMQLLLLRYSEDQVLRALAEAQSKPLEEIQRKVTSLREKKHTAKTTKPAKKSISETVEELAAESPNRDLLIELAAKYENKRFLPELKDVKRFAEKSGISGSMPTRESSAKRLFTALLGFERNQLEGILSESPGSGESAFSQLSRQLIEGSSE
;
A
#
# COMPACT_ATOMS: atom_id res chain seq x y z
N MET A 1 8.27 -3.72 -19.02
CA MET A 1 8.33 -5.01 -19.72
C MET A 1 8.12 -4.73 -21.20
N THR A 2 8.97 -5.26 -22.07
CA THR A 2 8.88 -5.00 -23.52
C THR A 2 7.85 -5.94 -24.13
N MET A 3 6.97 -5.46 -25.02
CA MET A 3 5.91 -6.27 -25.68
C MET A 3 6.40 -7.59 -26.29
N LYS A 4 7.67 -7.66 -26.68
CA LYS A 4 8.33 -8.89 -27.17
C LYS A 4 8.37 -10.02 -26.13
N THR A 5 8.46 -9.68 -24.85
CA THR A 5 8.50 -10.64 -23.74
C THR A 5 7.13 -11.25 -23.49
N GLU A 6 6.06 -10.45 -23.61
CA GLU A 6 4.67 -10.90 -23.44
C GLU A 6 4.26 -11.87 -24.55
N LEU A 7 4.67 -11.59 -25.80
CA LEU A 7 4.41 -12.49 -26.93
C LEU A 7 5.10 -13.85 -26.76
N LEU A 8 6.37 -13.84 -26.36
CA LEU A 8 7.13 -15.06 -26.11
C LEU A 8 6.52 -15.88 -24.96
N GLU A 9 6.04 -15.22 -23.91
CA GLU A 9 5.36 -15.89 -22.80
C GLU A 9 4.05 -16.55 -23.26
N LEU A 10 3.26 -15.89 -24.12
CA LEU A 10 2.03 -16.45 -24.68
C LEU A 10 2.31 -17.64 -25.60
N GLU A 11 3.31 -17.56 -26.47
CA GLU A 11 3.72 -18.68 -27.34
C GLU A 11 4.17 -19.89 -26.54
N MET A 12 4.95 -19.68 -25.47
CA MET A 12 5.38 -20.75 -24.57
C MET A 12 4.21 -21.35 -23.78
N GLN A 13 3.24 -20.55 -23.34
CA GLN A 13 2.04 -21.05 -22.69
C GLN A 13 1.17 -21.89 -23.64
N LEU A 14 1.03 -21.46 -24.89
CA LEU A 14 0.32 -22.23 -25.92
C LEU A 14 1.01 -23.57 -26.21
N LEU A 15 2.35 -23.59 -26.24
CA LEU A 15 3.12 -24.82 -26.40
C LEU A 15 2.94 -25.78 -25.23
N LEU A 16 2.96 -25.27 -23.99
CA LEU A 16 2.71 -26.07 -22.78
C LEU A 16 1.25 -26.56 -22.65
N LEU A 17 0.30 -25.86 -23.27
CA LEU A 17 -1.10 -26.27 -23.30
C LEU A 17 -1.33 -27.38 -24.34
N ARG A 18 -0.61 -27.32 -25.46
CA ARG A 18 -0.76 -28.27 -26.59
C ARG A 18 0.09 -29.52 -26.42
N TYR A 19 1.22 -29.43 -25.73
CA TYR A 19 2.17 -30.51 -25.51
C TYR A 19 2.53 -30.60 -24.03
N SER A 20 2.81 -31.81 -23.55
CA SER A 20 3.24 -32.01 -22.16
C SER A 20 4.58 -31.30 -21.88
N GLU A 21 4.80 -30.89 -20.62
CA GLU A 21 6.03 -30.22 -20.19
C GLU A 21 7.29 -31.02 -20.57
N ASP A 22 7.23 -32.35 -20.45
CA ASP A 22 8.33 -33.24 -20.84
C ASP A 22 8.64 -33.21 -22.34
N GLN A 23 7.61 -33.11 -23.19
CA GLN A 23 7.80 -33.01 -24.64
C GLN A 23 8.43 -31.67 -25.04
N VAL A 24 8.00 -30.58 -24.40
CA VAL A 24 8.58 -29.25 -24.61
C VAL A 24 10.04 -29.21 -24.15
N LEU A 25 10.35 -29.80 -23.00
CA LEU A 25 11.73 -29.89 -22.49
C LEU A 25 12.64 -30.76 -23.36
N ARG A 26 12.13 -31.88 -23.89
CA ARG A 26 12.87 -32.73 -24.84
C ARG A 26 13.14 -32.00 -26.16
N ALA A 27 12.14 -31.32 -26.71
CA ALA A 27 12.30 -30.52 -27.92
C ALA A 27 13.30 -29.37 -27.71
N LEU A 28 13.27 -28.72 -26.55
CA LEU A 28 14.25 -27.68 -26.19
C LEU A 28 15.67 -28.24 -26.02
N ALA A 29 15.80 -29.46 -25.47
CA ALA A 29 17.09 -30.14 -25.33
C ALA A 29 17.67 -30.51 -26.69
N GLU A 30 16.85 -31.03 -27.60
CA GLU A 30 17.22 -31.36 -28.98
C GLU A 30 17.61 -30.11 -29.78
N ALA A 31 16.79 -29.05 -29.73
CA ALA A 31 17.06 -27.78 -30.42
C ALA A 31 18.35 -27.09 -29.93
N GLN A 32 18.73 -27.29 -28.66
CA GLN A 32 19.95 -26.73 -28.09
C GLN A 32 21.13 -27.70 -28.08
N SER A 33 20.97 -28.93 -28.59
CA SER A 33 21.98 -30.00 -28.55
C SER A 33 22.56 -30.22 -27.15
N LYS A 34 21.70 -30.13 -26.11
CA LYS A 34 22.08 -30.30 -24.71
C LYS A 34 21.38 -31.51 -24.11
N PRO A 35 21.98 -32.16 -23.08
CA PRO A 35 21.29 -33.22 -22.37
C PRO A 35 20.07 -32.67 -21.64
N LEU A 36 18.97 -33.45 -21.64
CA LEU A 36 17.69 -33.11 -21.01
C LEU A 36 17.86 -32.65 -19.55
N GLU A 37 18.78 -33.29 -18.82
CA GLU A 37 19.08 -32.98 -17.42
C GLU A 37 19.61 -31.55 -17.22
N GLU A 38 20.41 -31.03 -18.17
CA GLU A 38 20.98 -29.69 -18.05
C GLU A 38 19.90 -28.62 -18.28
N ILE A 39 18.97 -28.88 -19.19
CA ILE A 39 17.80 -28.01 -19.43
C ILE A 39 16.87 -28.05 -18.23
N GLN A 40 16.58 -29.23 -17.68
CA GLN A 40 15.78 -29.38 -16.47
C GLN A 40 16.39 -28.63 -15.28
N ARG A 41 17.70 -28.79 -15.03
CA ARG A 41 18.42 -28.05 -13.96
C ARG A 41 18.37 -26.53 -14.16
N LYS A 42 18.44 -26.05 -15.40
CA LYS A 42 18.30 -24.62 -15.72
C LYS A 42 16.87 -24.13 -15.46
N VAL A 43 15.86 -24.89 -15.85
CA VAL A 43 14.45 -24.54 -15.61
C VAL A 43 14.12 -24.56 -14.11
N THR A 44 14.57 -25.56 -13.36
CA THR A 44 14.35 -25.63 -11.91
C THR A 44 15.08 -24.51 -11.18
N SER A 45 16.35 -24.24 -11.50
CA SER A 45 17.09 -23.12 -10.88
C SER A 45 16.50 -21.75 -11.23
N LEU A 46 15.91 -21.58 -12.42
CA LEU A 46 15.18 -20.36 -12.77
C LEU A 46 13.84 -20.25 -12.03
N ARG A 47 13.11 -21.36 -11.84
CA ARG A 47 11.89 -21.40 -11.01
C ARG A 47 12.20 -21.07 -9.56
N GLU A 48 13.23 -21.68 -8.98
CA GLU A 48 13.69 -21.40 -7.61
C GLU A 48 14.15 -19.95 -7.43
N LYS A 49 14.88 -19.38 -8.41
CA LYS A 49 15.23 -17.96 -8.42
C LYS A 49 14.01 -17.04 -8.54
N LYS A 50 12.98 -17.43 -9.29
CA LYS A 50 11.72 -16.65 -9.40
C LYS A 50 10.88 -16.74 -8.12
N HIS A 51 10.93 -17.86 -7.40
CA HIS A 51 10.28 -18.03 -6.09
C HIS A 51 11.02 -17.31 -4.96
N THR A 52 12.35 -17.22 -5.00
CA THR A 52 13.17 -16.51 -4.00
C THR A 52 13.27 -15.00 -4.25
N ALA A 53 12.95 -14.52 -5.47
CA ALA A 53 12.81 -13.10 -5.78
C ALA A 53 11.53 -12.45 -5.23
N LYS A 54 10.65 -13.22 -4.56
CA LYS A 54 9.80 -12.65 -3.51
C LYS A 54 10.66 -12.47 -2.27
N THR A 55 11.56 -11.50 -2.36
CA THR A 55 12.16 -10.90 -1.18
C THR A 55 11.02 -10.55 -0.24
N THR A 56 11.02 -11.21 0.90
CA THR A 56 10.39 -10.74 2.13
C THR A 56 10.83 -9.30 2.31
N LYS A 57 10.07 -8.35 1.76
CA LYS A 57 10.07 -7.01 2.32
C LYS A 57 9.78 -7.23 3.80
N PRO A 58 10.57 -6.66 4.72
CA PRO A 58 10.15 -6.64 6.12
C PRO A 58 8.69 -6.15 6.09
N ALA A 59 7.80 -6.86 6.77
CA ALA A 59 6.39 -6.49 6.83
C ALA A 59 6.37 -4.98 7.07
N LYS A 60 5.95 -4.21 6.06
CA LYS A 60 5.85 -2.76 6.22
C LYS A 60 4.94 -2.62 7.42
N LYS A 61 5.46 -2.09 8.54
CA LYS A 61 4.65 -1.84 9.72
C LYS A 61 3.36 -1.20 9.24
N SER A 62 2.22 -1.77 9.63
CA SER A 62 0.93 -1.23 9.21
C SER A 62 0.84 0.23 9.65
N ILE A 63 0.01 1.02 8.96
CA ILE A 63 -0.18 2.41 9.36
C ILE A 63 -0.72 2.44 10.80
N SER A 64 -1.60 1.49 11.14
CA SER A 64 -2.06 1.25 12.52
C SER A 64 -0.92 1.00 13.51
N GLU A 65 0.04 0.12 13.23
CA GLU A 65 1.18 -0.15 14.13
C GLU A 65 2.05 1.09 14.34
N THR A 66 2.25 1.88 13.27
CA THR A 66 3.05 3.11 13.35
C THR A 66 2.36 4.18 14.19
N VAL A 67 1.03 4.26 14.11
CA VAL A 67 0.23 5.19 14.91
C VAL A 67 0.10 4.71 16.34
N GLU A 68 0.02 3.40 16.56
CA GLU A 68 0.00 2.81 17.90
C GLU A 68 1.28 3.12 18.68
N GLU A 69 2.45 3.03 18.04
CA GLU A 69 3.72 3.47 18.63
C GLU A 69 3.74 4.98 18.91
N LEU A 70 3.19 5.78 17.99
CA LEU A 70 3.17 7.24 18.10
C LEU A 70 2.21 7.74 19.20
N ALA A 71 1.09 7.06 19.39
CA ALA A 71 0.04 7.42 20.34
C ALA A 71 0.15 6.66 21.67
N ALA A 72 1.25 5.93 21.91
CA ALA A 72 1.42 5.10 23.10
C ALA A 72 1.25 5.87 24.42
N GLU A 73 1.64 7.14 24.46
CA GLU A 73 1.55 8.03 25.62
C GLU A 73 0.34 8.98 25.58
N SER A 74 -0.48 8.92 24.52
CA SER A 74 -1.63 9.82 24.37
C SER A 74 -2.87 9.29 25.10
N PRO A 75 -3.60 10.13 25.85
CA PRO A 75 -4.89 9.74 26.44
C PRO A 75 -5.97 9.46 25.38
N ASN A 76 -5.75 9.86 24.13
CA ASN A 76 -6.66 9.67 23.00
C ASN A 76 -6.20 8.54 22.06
N ARG A 77 -5.34 7.62 22.54
CA ARG A 77 -4.76 6.51 21.77
C ARG A 77 -5.81 5.73 20.98
N ASP A 78 -6.91 5.34 21.62
CA ASP A 78 -7.93 4.48 21.00
C ASP A 78 -8.58 5.15 19.80
N LEU A 79 -8.86 6.45 19.90
CA LEU A 79 -9.44 7.25 18.81
C LEU A 79 -8.46 7.39 17.64
N LEU A 80 -7.18 7.59 17.93
CA LEU A 80 -6.13 7.69 16.91
C LEU A 80 -5.91 6.36 16.18
N ILE A 81 -5.99 5.23 16.89
CA ILE A 81 -5.91 3.90 16.28
C ILE A 81 -7.12 3.64 15.38
N GLU A 82 -8.34 4.01 15.81
CA GLU A 82 -9.54 3.85 14.99
C GLU A 82 -9.48 4.74 13.72
N LEU A 83 -8.99 5.97 13.86
CA LEU A 83 -8.73 6.85 12.72
C LEU A 83 -7.66 6.28 11.79
N ALA A 84 -6.60 5.66 12.32
CA ALA A 84 -5.57 5.00 11.53
C ALA A 84 -6.15 3.83 10.72
N ALA A 85 -7.00 3.01 11.33
CA ALA A 85 -7.71 1.95 10.63
C ALA A 85 -8.64 2.49 9.53
N LYS A 86 -9.38 3.57 9.79
CA LYS A 86 -10.22 4.23 8.76
C LYS A 86 -9.37 4.86 7.65
N TYR A 87 -8.19 5.40 7.99
CA TYR A 87 -7.25 5.96 7.02
C TYR A 87 -6.61 4.87 6.16
N GLU A 88 -6.28 3.71 6.71
CA GLU A 88 -5.75 2.59 5.94
C GLU A 88 -6.80 2.01 4.99
N ASN A 89 -8.05 1.93 5.44
CA ASN A 89 -9.19 1.47 4.66
C ASN A 89 -9.81 2.52 3.72
N LYS A 90 -9.15 3.67 3.52
CA LYS A 90 -9.62 4.78 2.68
C LYS A 90 -11.01 5.32 3.04
N ARG A 91 -11.47 5.13 4.27
CA ARG A 91 -12.71 5.71 4.81
C ARG A 91 -12.51 7.10 5.39
N PHE A 92 -11.29 7.42 5.79
CA PHE A 92 -10.86 8.74 6.25
C PHE A 92 -9.83 9.31 5.27
N LEU A 93 -10.06 10.51 4.74
CA LEU A 93 -9.25 11.13 3.67
C LEU A 93 -9.01 10.17 2.49
N PRO A 94 -10.07 9.80 1.73
CA PRO A 94 -10.00 8.78 0.68
C PRO A 94 -9.01 9.17 -0.44
N GLU A 95 -8.95 10.45 -0.81
CA GLU A 95 -8.05 10.92 -1.84
C GLU A 95 -6.76 11.55 -1.29
N LEU A 96 -5.66 11.40 -2.02
CA LEU A 96 -4.40 12.04 -1.69
C LEU A 96 -4.49 13.58 -1.75
N LYS A 97 -5.45 14.12 -2.51
CA LYS A 97 -5.78 15.55 -2.52
C LYS A 97 -6.33 16.01 -1.15
N ASP A 98 -7.19 15.22 -0.53
CA ASP A 98 -7.73 15.53 0.80
C ASP A 98 -6.62 15.53 1.86
N VAL A 99 -5.70 14.57 1.76
CA VAL A 99 -4.51 14.49 2.63
C VAL A 99 -3.63 15.72 2.49
N LYS A 100 -3.34 16.14 1.25
CA LYS A 100 -2.53 17.34 0.97
C LYS A 100 -3.19 18.61 1.49
N ARG A 101 -4.48 18.78 1.25
CA ARG A 101 -5.22 19.95 1.74
C ARG A 101 -5.29 19.99 3.26
N PHE A 102 -5.46 18.84 3.92
CA PHE A 102 -5.42 18.75 5.38
C PHE A 102 -4.03 19.14 5.91
N ALA A 103 -2.97 18.66 5.26
CA ALA A 103 -1.60 19.00 5.61
C ALA A 103 -1.30 20.50 5.50
N GLU A 104 -1.71 21.12 4.39
CA GLU A 104 -1.56 22.57 4.18
C GLU A 104 -2.27 23.38 5.26
N LYS A 105 -3.50 23.00 5.63
CA LYS A 105 -4.26 23.71 6.66
C LYS A 105 -3.78 23.45 8.08
N SER A 106 -3.25 22.26 8.37
CA SER A 106 -2.68 21.92 9.68
C SER A 106 -1.27 22.47 9.88
N GLY A 107 -0.76 23.29 8.94
CA GLY A 107 0.59 23.84 9.00
C GLY A 107 1.71 22.81 8.78
N ILE A 108 1.38 21.60 8.30
CA ILE A 108 2.36 20.54 8.06
C ILE A 108 3.13 20.89 6.78
N SER A 109 4.38 21.32 6.94
CA SER A 109 5.24 21.66 5.80
C SER A 109 5.88 20.43 5.15
N GLY A 110 6.02 20.46 3.83
CA GLY A 110 6.80 19.49 3.04
C GLY A 110 5.99 18.57 2.11
N SER A 111 6.70 17.96 1.16
CA SER A 111 6.09 17.11 0.12
C SER A 111 5.53 15.82 0.69
N MET A 112 4.27 15.54 0.35
CA MET A 112 3.54 14.32 0.68
C MET A 112 3.30 13.50 -0.59
N PRO A 113 4.29 12.70 -1.03
CA PRO A 113 4.21 11.97 -2.29
C PRO A 113 3.26 10.78 -2.22
N THR A 114 3.10 10.16 -1.05
CA THR A 114 2.28 8.95 -0.88
C THR A 114 1.49 8.97 0.43
N ARG A 115 0.31 8.34 0.43
CA ARG A 115 -0.58 8.20 1.60
C ARG A 115 0.13 7.59 2.81
N GLU A 116 0.96 6.57 2.56
CA GLU A 116 1.78 5.88 3.56
C GLU A 116 2.80 6.83 4.18
N SER A 117 3.54 7.59 3.35
CA SER A 117 4.51 8.58 3.84
C SER A 117 3.87 9.76 4.59
N SER A 118 2.59 10.05 4.29
CA SER A 118 1.83 11.12 4.93
C SER A 118 1.26 10.72 6.29
N ALA A 119 1.02 9.43 6.52
CA ALA A 119 0.33 8.93 7.70
C ALA A 119 1.00 9.42 9.00
N LYS A 120 2.30 9.20 9.15
CA LYS A 120 3.03 9.59 10.36
C LYS A 120 2.84 11.08 10.68
N ARG A 121 2.99 11.96 9.68
CA ARG A 121 2.85 13.41 9.86
C ARG A 121 1.41 13.81 10.19
N LEU A 122 0.45 13.18 9.52
CA LEU A 122 -0.97 13.42 9.73
C LEU A 122 -1.37 13.09 11.18
N PHE A 123 -0.96 11.91 11.67
CA PHE A 123 -1.24 11.48 13.03
C PHE A 123 -0.41 12.24 14.08
N THR A 124 0.76 12.77 13.73
CA THR A 124 1.47 13.72 14.60
C THR A 124 0.69 15.03 14.77
N ALA A 125 0.03 15.53 13.74
CA ALA A 125 -0.83 16.71 13.88
C ALA A 125 -2.10 16.38 14.70
N LEU A 126 -2.70 15.20 14.48
CA LEU A 126 -3.88 14.75 15.23
C LEU A 126 -3.61 14.47 16.72
N LEU A 127 -2.35 14.23 17.11
CA LEU A 127 -1.98 14.13 18.53
C LEU A 127 -2.27 15.43 19.31
N GLY A 128 -2.26 16.58 18.63
CA GLY A 128 -2.54 17.88 19.24
C GLY A 128 -4.04 18.21 19.35
N PHE A 129 -4.93 17.34 18.88
CA PHE A 129 -6.37 17.57 18.89
C PHE A 129 -6.99 17.12 20.21
N GLU A 130 -8.01 17.85 20.65
CA GLU A 130 -8.80 17.44 21.81
C GLU A 130 -9.68 16.25 21.50
N ARG A 131 -10.05 15.50 22.55
CA ARG A 131 -10.87 14.29 22.44
C ARG A 131 -12.18 14.53 21.66
N ASN A 132 -12.87 15.63 21.95
CA ASN A 132 -14.13 16.00 21.30
C ASN A 132 -13.97 16.19 19.78
N GLN A 133 -12.82 16.72 19.35
CA GLN A 133 -12.53 16.92 17.94
C GLN A 133 -12.26 15.58 17.25
N LEU A 134 -11.50 14.68 17.90
CA LEU A 134 -11.22 13.33 17.39
C LEU A 134 -12.50 12.46 17.30
N GLU A 135 -13.38 12.54 18.29
CA GLU A 135 -14.68 11.84 18.28
C GLU A 135 -15.61 12.39 17.19
N GLY A 136 -15.59 13.71 16.93
CA GLY A 136 -16.32 14.32 15.81
C GLY A 136 -15.86 13.77 14.45
N ILE A 137 -14.56 13.56 14.27
CA ILE A 137 -14.01 13.00 13.04
C ILE A 137 -14.38 11.51 12.88
N LEU A 138 -14.51 10.77 13.98
CA LEU A 138 -14.81 9.34 13.98
C LEU A 138 -16.30 9.02 13.75
N SER A 139 -17.19 9.87 14.25
CA SER A 139 -18.63 9.62 14.28
C SER A 139 -19.34 9.83 12.94
N GLU A 140 -18.76 10.58 12.00
CA GLU A 140 -19.40 10.83 10.70
C GLU A 140 -18.84 9.96 9.56
N SER A 141 -19.76 9.18 8.97
CA SER A 141 -19.51 8.29 7.83
C SER A 141 -19.53 9.11 6.52
N PRO A 142 -18.70 8.77 5.51
CA PRO A 142 -18.58 9.49 4.24
C PRO A 142 -19.84 9.47 3.33
N GLY A 143 -21.03 9.19 3.87
CA GLY A 143 -22.30 9.11 3.15
C GLY A 143 -23.01 10.44 2.89
N SER A 144 -22.60 11.55 3.50
CA SER A 144 -23.33 12.84 3.43
C SER A 144 -22.92 13.76 2.26
N GLY A 145 -21.98 13.35 1.39
CA GLY A 145 -21.53 14.19 0.27
C GLY A 145 -20.64 15.39 0.66
N GLU A 146 -20.51 15.68 1.96
CA GLU A 146 -19.44 16.53 2.49
C GLU A 146 -18.18 15.67 2.69
N SER A 147 -17.08 16.03 2.04
CA SER A 147 -15.79 15.37 2.26
C SER A 147 -15.38 15.55 3.73
N ALA A 148 -14.87 14.51 4.39
CA ALA A 148 -14.30 14.57 5.74
C ALA A 148 -13.27 15.71 5.90
N PHE A 149 -12.66 16.12 4.79
CA PHE A 149 -11.81 17.31 4.71
C PHE A 149 -12.55 18.63 4.98
N SER A 150 -13.76 18.82 4.44
CA SER A 150 -14.54 20.06 4.60
C SER A 150 -14.81 20.36 6.08
N GLN A 151 -15.07 19.34 6.88
CA GLN A 151 -15.36 19.48 8.31
C GLN A 151 -14.10 19.61 9.18
N LEU A 152 -13.04 18.84 8.89
CA LEU A 152 -11.71 19.08 9.49
C LEU A 152 -11.30 20.55 9.31
N SER A 153 -11.63 21.10 8.14
CA SER A 153 -11.33 22.48 7.81
C SER A 153 -12.19 23.51 8.55
N ARG A 154 -13.40 23.14 9.01
CA ARG A 154 -14.25 24.00 9.87
C ARG A 154 -13.77 23.92 11.32
N GLN A 155 -13.53 22.73 11.85
CA GLN A 155 -13.04 22.52 13.22
C GLN A 155 -11.65 23.14 13.46
N LEU A 156 -10.75 23.10 12.47
CA LEU A 156 -9.46 23.82 12.53
C LEU A 156 -9.62 25.35 12.59
N ILE A 157 -10.64 25.92 11.95
CA ILE A 157 -10.90 27.38 11.95
C ILE A 157 -11.56 27.80 13.27
N GLU A 158 -12.47 26.98 13.79
CA GLU A 158 -13.22 27.28 15.02
C GLU A 158 -12.38 27.07 16.29
N GLY A 159 -11.53 26.03 16.33
CA GLY A 159 -10.64 25.75 17.48
C GLY A 159 -9.37 26.59 17.57
N SER A 160 -9.12 27.49 16.61
CA SER A 160 -7.98 28.44 16.64
C SER A 160 -8.37 29.84 17.13
N SER A 161 -9.60 30.01 17.66
CA SER A 161 -10.18 31.31 18.04
C SER A 161 -10.42 31.48 19.55
N GLU A 162 -9.82 30.65 20.41
CA GLU A 162 -9.80 30.86 21.88
C GLU A 162 -8.39 31.13 22.40
#